data_AF-A0A0K2AQK6-F1
#
_entry.id   AF-A0A0K2AQK6-F1
#
_cell.length_a   1.000
_cell.length_b   1.000
_cell.length_c   1.000
_cell.angle_alpha   90.00
_cell.angle_beta   90.00
_cell.angle_gamma   90.00
#
_symmetry.space_group_name_H-M   'P 1'
#
loop_
_entity.id
_entity.type
_entity.pdbx_description
1 polymer ?
#
loop_
_entity_poly.entity_id
_entity_poly.type
_entity_poly.pdbx_seq_one_letter_code
_entity_poly.pdbx_strand_id
1 'polypeptide(L)'
;MVRRLLGEPDLLRTHPYLRSAPPTRLYAVDRVEAVERGAAFRAAAAAAARRSTARRGTVRLRKRELRARISARRGGERRWGEERRWGNSDAQEVRRTDDREVDRPPPQEPT
;
A
#
# COMPACT_ATOMS: atom_id res chain seq x y z
N MET A 1 -0.21 -18.76 22.96
CA MET A 1 -0.08 -18.16 24.30
C MET A 1 -1.27 -18.56 25.14
N VAL A 2 -2.48 -18.09 24.79
CA VAL A 2 -3.76 -18.42 25.45
C VAL A 2 -3.89 -19.90 25.83
N ARG A 3 -3.95 -20.83 24.87
CA ARG A 3 -4.07 -22.29 25.15
C ARG A 3 -2.90 -22.90 25.93
N ARG A 4 -1.69 -22.32 25.85
CA ARG A 4 -0.53 -22.80 26.63
C ARG A 4 -0.60 -22.36 28.10
N LEU A 5 -1.26 -21.24 28.39
CA LEU A 5 -1.34 -20.68 29.74
C LEU A 5 -2.67 -21.01 30.43
N LEU A 6 -3.78 -21.03 29.67
CA LEU A 6 -5.14 -21.22 30.17
C LEU A 6 -5.72 -22.60 29.86
N GLY A 7 -5.03 -23.41 29.05
CA GLY A 7 -5.51 -24.72 28.60
C GLY A 7 -6.65 -24.63 27.58
N GLU A 8 -7.52 -25.64 27.61
CA GLU A 8 -8.71 -25.68 26.78
C GLU A 8 -9.77 -24.66 27.24
N PRO A 9 -10.61 -24.17 26.32
CA PRO A 9 -11.71 -23.26 26.66
C PRO A 9 -12.82 -24.00 27.41
N ASP A 10 -13.52 -23.28 28.28
CA ASP A 10 -14.67 -23.83 29.01
C ASP A 10 -15.89 -23.96 28.10
N LEU A 11 -16.05 -23.00 27.17
CA LEU A 11 -17.15 -23.01 26.20
C LEU A 11 -16.67 -22.57 24.82
N LEU A 12 -17.24 -23.22 23.81
CA LEU A 12 -17.19 -22.76 22.42
C LEU A 12 -18.57 -22.20 22.04
N ARG A 13 -18.59 -20.98 21.52
CA ARG A 13 -19.81 -20.32 21.03
C ARG A 13 -19.65 -19.95 19.56
N THR A 14 -20.76 -19.93 18.84
CA THR A 14 -20.78 -19.35 17.49
C THR A 14 -20.33 -17.90 17.55
N HIS A 15 -19.50 -17.48 16.59
CA HIS A 15 -19.01 -16.11 16.56
C HIS A 15 -20.18 -15.14 16.36
N PRO A 16 -20.30 -14.08 17.18
CA PRO A 16 -21.52 -13.27 17.29
C PRO A 16 -21.85 -12.50 16.00
N TYR A 17 -20.83 -12.09 15.25
CA TYR A 17 -21.02 -11.26 14.04
C TYR A 17 -20.97 -12.04 12.73
N LEU A 18 -20.42 -13.26 12.73
CA LEU A 18 -20.15 -13.99 11.50
C LEU A 18 -20.23 -15.48 11.77
N ARG A 19 -21.32 -16.12 11.33
CA ARG A 19 -21.56 -17.54 11.61
C ARG A 19 -20.51 -18.48 10.99
N SER A 20 -19.89 -18.08 9.88
CA SER A 20 -18.82 -18.85 9.22
C SER A 20 -17.44 -18.63 9.84
N ALA A 21 -17.29 -17.70 10.78
CA ALA A 21 -16.04 -17.49 11.46
C ALA A 21 -15.75 -18.64 12.45
N PRO A 22 -14.47 -18.86 12.81
CA PRO A 22 -14.12 -19.80 13.86
C PRO A 22 -14.89 -19.52 15.16
N PRO A 23 -15.33 -20.56 15.90
CA PRO A 23 -16.04 -20.38 17.16
C PRO A 23 -15.27 -19.52 18.17
N THR A 24 -16.02 -18.67 18.88
CA THR A 24 -15.51 -17.89 20.01
C THR A 24 -15.24 -18.82 21.18
N ARG A 25 -14.01 -18.75 21.71
CA ARG A 25 -13.55 -19.50 22.88
C ARG A 25 -13.78 -18.64 24.13
N LEU A 26 -14.51 -19.19 25.11
CA LEU A 26 -14.77 -18.53 26.39
C LEU A 26 -13.99 -19.26 27.49
N TYR A 27 -13.45 -18.47 28.41
CA TYR A 27 -12.64 -18.93 29.53
C TYR A 27 -13.22 -18.36 30.84
N ALA A 28 -13.21 -19.14 31.91
CA ALA A 28 -13.61 -18.72 33.25
C ALA A 28 -12.71 -17.57 33.72
N VAL A 29 -13.32 -16.49 34.21
CA VAL A 29 -12.61 -15.27 34.60
C VAL A 29 -11.58 -15.56 35.70
N ASP A 30 -11.96 -16.31 36.73
CA ASP A 30 -11.05 -16.64 37.85
C ASP A 30 -9.77 -17.34 37.38
N ARG A 31 -9.88 -18.23 36.37
CA ARG A 31 -8.72 -18.92 35.79
C ARG A 31 -7.83 -17.96 35.03
N VAL A 32 -8.43 -17.03 34.29
CA VAL A 32 -7.69 -15.98 33.56
C VAL A 32 -6.93 -15.11 34.55
N GLU A 33 -7.60 -14.60 35.57
CA GLU A 33 -7.00 -13.71 36.56
C GLU A 33 -5.87 -14.38 37.36
N ALA A 34 -6.04 -15.65 37.74
CA ALA A 34 -5.00 -16.41 38.41
C ALA A 34 -3.73 -16.53 37.53
N VAL A 35 -3.91 -16.81 36.24
CA VAL A 35 -2.81 -16.95 35.29
C VAL A 35 -2.14 -15.60 34.99
N GLU A 36 -2.91 -14.53 34.83
CA GLU A 36 -2.38 -13.20 34.52
C GLU A 36 -1.53 -12.61 35.66
N ARG A 37 -1.86 -12.94 36.92
CA ARG A 37 -1.01 -12.60 38.09
C ARG A 37 0.33 -13.35 38.09
N GLY A 38 0.43 -14.46 37.36
CA GLY A 38 1.61 -15.32 37.32
C GLY A 38 2.81 -14.71 36.57
N ALA A 39 4.01 -15.14 36.95
CA ALA A 39 5.25 -14.76 36.26
C ALA A 39 5.30 -15.27 34.81
N ALA A 40 4.73 -16.46 34.55
CA ALA A 40 4.68 -17.07 33.22
C ALA A 40 3.92 -16.19 32.21
N PHE A 41 2.80 -15.60 32.62
CA PHE A 41 2.05 -14.67 31.78
C PHE A 41 2.84 -13.40 31.52
N ARG A 42 3.42 -12.78 32.55
CA ARG A 42 4.25 -11.57 32.41
C ARG A 42 5.41 -11.77 31.43
N ALA A 43 6.12 -12.89 31.52
CA ALA A 43 7.20 -13.22 30.59
C ALA A 43 6.69 -13.39 29.15
N ALA A 44 5.57 -14.11 28.96
CA ALA A 44 4.97 -14.32 27.64
C ALA A 44 4.46 -13.00 27.03
N ALA A 45 3.84 -12.13 27.84
CA ALA A 45 3.36 -10.82 27.43
C ALA A 45 4.52 -9.92 26.99
N ALA A 46 5.61 -9.86 27.76
CA ALA A 46 6.80 -9.11 27.38
C ALA A 46 7.45 -9.62 26.08
N ALA A 47 7.51 -10.94 25.87
CA ALA A 47 8.01 -11.53 24.63
C ALA A 47 7.07 -11.23 23.44
N ALA A 48 5.75 -11.25 23.64
CA ALA A 48 4.78 -10.87 22.61
C ALA A 48 4.89 -9.38 22.24
N ALA A 49 5.06 -8.50 23.22
CA ALA A 49 5.26 -7.07 23.00
C ALA A 49 6.51 -6.80 22.16
N ARG A 50 7.66 -7.41 22.50
CA ARG A 50 8.90 -7.32 21.73
C ARG A 50 8.74 -7.78 20.27
N ARG A 51 8.05 -8.89 20.04
CA ARG A 51 7.78 -9.36 18.66
C ARG A 51 6.86 -8.41 17.90
N SER A 52 5.85 -7.86 18.57
CA SER A 52 4.91 -6.89 17.98
C SER A 52 5.62 -5.59 17.58
N THR A 53 6.49 -5.05 18.43
CA THR A 53 7.27 -3.85 18.10
C THR A 53 8.20 -4.11 16.92
N ALA A 54 8.93 -5.22 16.92
CA ALA A 54 9.78 -5.61 15.79
C ALA A 54 9.00 -5.73 14.47
N ARG A 55 7.87 -6.44 14.48
CA ARG A 55 7.00 -6.60 13.31
C ARG A 55 6.42 -5.27 12.83
N ARG A 56 6.02 -4.38 13.73
CA ARG A 56 5.53 -3.04 13.35
C ARG A 56 6.63 -2.20 12.71
N GLY A 57 7.87 -2.33 13.19
CA GLY A 57 9.05 -1.70 12.56
C GLY A 57 9.22 -2.12 11.10
N THR A 58 9.23 -3.43 10.83
CA THR A 58 9.41 -3.95 9.45
C THR A 58 8.24 -3.58 8.53
N VAL A 59 7.00 -3.64 9.01
CA VAL A 59 5.82 -3.22 8.24
C VAL A 59 5.90 -1.73 7.88
N ARG A 60 6.34 -0.86 8.80
CA ARG A 60 6.53 0.57 8.52
C ARG A 60 7.56 0.80 7.42
N LEU A 61 8.69 0.10 7.47
CA LEU A 61 9.72 0.19 6.42
C LEU A 61 9.19 -0.25 5.06
N ARG A 62 8.54 -1.41 4.98
CA ARG A 62 7.93 -1.91 3.73
C ARG A 62 6.87 -0.97 3.19
N LYS A 63 6.06 -0.37 4.06
CA LYS A 63 5.05 0.63 3.66
C LYS A 63 5.69 1.88 3.06
N ARG A 64 6.82 2.35 3.62
CA ARG A 64 7.58 3.47 3.06
C ARG A 64 8.15 3.13 1.70
N GLU A 65 8.77 1.96 1.56
CA GLU A 65 9.33 1.50 0.28
C GLU A 65 8.23 1.36 -0.79
N LEU A 66 7.10 0.73 -0.46
CA LEU A 66 5.98 0.58 -1.40
C LEU A 66 5.43 1.94 -1.83
N ARG A 67 5.30 2.90 -0.90
CA ARG A 67 4.87 4.27 -1.23
C ARG A 67 5.88 4.98 -2.12
N ALA A 68 7.18 4.83 -1.87
CA ALA A 68 8.23 5.40 -2.71
C ALA A 68 8.17 4.81 -4.12
N ARG A 69 8.02 3.48 -4.25
CA ARG A 69 7.86 2.79 -5.54
C ARG A 69 6.62 3.28 -6.31
N ILE A 70 5.48 3.39 -5.65
CA ILE A 70 4.24 3.92 -6.27
C ILE A 70 4.46 5.36 -6.74
N SER A 71 5.13 6.19 -5.93
CA SER A 71 5.38 7.60 -6.26
C SER A 71 6.36 7.75 -7.41
N ALA A 72 7.43 6.95 -7.43
CA ALA A 72 8.41 6.92 -8.52
C ALA A 72 7.77 6.45 -9.83
N ARG A 73 6.94 5.40 -9.79
CA ARG A 73 6.20 4.94 -10.97
C ARG A 73 5.28 6.04 -11.52
N ARG A 74 4.52 6.71 -10.65
CA ARG A 74 3.65 7.84 -11.04
C ARG A 74 4.42 9.05 -11.56
N GLY A 75 5.58 9.35 -10.98
CA GLY A 75 6.46 10.43 -11.43
C GLY A 75 7.05 10.14 -12.81
N GLY A 76 7.47 8.90 -13.04
CA GLY A 76 7.89 8.41 -14.36
C GLY A 76 6.75 8.51 -15.37
N GLU A 77 5.56 7.98 -15.06
CA GLU A 77 4.37 8.06 -15.93
C GLU A 77 4.03 9.51 -16.33
N ARG A 78 4.18 10.48 -15.42
CA ARG A 78 4.02 11.91 -15.73
C ARG A 78 5.11 12.44 -16.66
N ARG A 79 6.38 12.12 -16.41
CA ARG A 79 7.51 12.51 -17.28
C ARG A 79 7.36 11.94 -18.69
N TRP A 80 7.03 10.65 -18.82
CA TRP A 80 6.76 10.00 -20.12
C TRP A 80 5.52 10.57 -20.82
N GLY A 81 4.53 11.07 -20.08
CA GLY A 81 3.38 11.77 -20.63
C GLY A 81 3.71 13.19 -21.12
N GLU A 82 4.66 13.86 -20.47
CA GLU A 82 5.14 15.20 -20.81
C GLU A 82 6.10 15.18 -22.00
N GLU A 83 7.04 14.24 -22.04
CA GLU A 83 7.94 14.02 -23.19
C GLU A 83 7.15 13.68 -24.48
N ARG A 84 6.10 12.86 -24.38
CA ARG A 84 5.20 12.61 -25.52
C ARG A 84 4.38 13.83 -25.93
N ARG A 85 4.07 14.74 -24.99
CA ARG A 85 3.33 15.97 -25.30
C ARG A 85 4.22 16.98 -26.02
N TRP A 86 5.47 17.11 -25.62
CA TRP A 86 6.47 17.94 -26.29
C TRP A 86 6.81 17.40 -27.69
N GLY A 87 7.10 16.10 -27.83
CA GLY A 87 7.40 15.52 -29.15
C GLY A 87 6.24 15.57 -30.15
N ASN A 88 4.98 15.63 -29.67
CA ASN A 88 3.80 15.80 -30.53
C ASN A 88 3.50 17.28 -30.85
N SER A 89 4.01 18.21 -30.04
CA SER A 89 3.94 19.66 -30.28
C SER A 89 4.93 20.07 -31.38
N ASP A 90 6.16 19.55 -31.33
CA ASP A 90 7.18 19.75 -32.37
C ASP A 90 6.69 19.20 -33.73
N ALA A 91 6.03 18.04 -33.72
CA ALA A 91 5.45 17.44 -34.93
C ALA A 91 4.27 18.25 -35.51
N GLN A 92 3.54 19.00 -34.69
CA GLN A 92 2.47 19.90 -35.16
C GLN A 92 3.02 21.24 -35.67
N GLU A 93 4.12 21.72 -35.10
CA GLU A 93 4.76 22.96 -35.52
C GLU A 93 5.46 22.81 -36.87
N VAL A 94 6.13 21.67 -37.11
CA VAL A 94 6.75 21.35 -38.41
C VAL A 94 5.74 21.32 -39.56
N ARG A 95 4.52 20.80 -39.33
CA ARG A 95 3.44 20.80 -40.34
C ARG A 95 2.90 22.20 -40.66
N ARG A 96 2.87 23.11 -39.68
CA ARG A 96 2.41 24.50 -39.89
C ARG A 96 3.42 25.34 -40.66
N THR A 97 4.70 24.99 -40.63
CA THR A 97 5.74 25.67 -41.40
C THR A 97 5.77 25.24 -42.87
N ASP A 98 5.43 23.99 -43.19
CA ASP A 98 5.30 23.51 -44.59
C ASP A 98 4.14 24.20 -45.34
N ASP A 99 2.99 24.41 -44.67
CA ASP A 99 1.82 25.04 -45.30
C ASP A 99 2.00 26.54 -45.61
N ARG A 100 3.06 27.19 -45.10
CA ARG A 100 3.36 28.61 -45.37
C ARG A 100 4.25 28.85 -46.59
N GLU A 101 4.76 27.80 -47.24
CA GLU A 101 5.66 27.93 -48.40
C GLU A 101 4.94 27.81 -49.76
N VAL A 102 3.61 27.88 -49.81
CA VAL A 102 2.84 27.68 -51.07
C VAL A 102 2.33 28.97 -51.73
N ASP A 103 2.50 30.15 -51.12
CA ASP A 103 1.91 31.40 -51.64
C ASP A 103 2.94 32.45 -52.09
N ARG A 104 3.87 32.07 -52.97
CA ARG A 104 4.74 33.02 -53.69
C ARG A 104 4.30 33.12 -55.16
N PRO A 105 3.60 34.20 -55.58
CA PRO A 105 3.20 34.34 -56.98
C PRO A 105 4.44 34.55 -57.87
N PRO A 106 4.45 33.99 -59.10
CA PRO A 106 5.60 34.10 -59.99
C PRO A 106 5.82 35.54 -60.47
N PRO A 107 7.09 35.95 -60.68
CA PRO A 107 7.40 37.30 -61.15
C PRO A 107 6.89 37.51 -62.58
N GLN A 108 6.17 38.60 -62.81
CA GLN A 108 5.76 39.01 -64.14
C GLN A 108 6.90 39.74 -64.85
N GLU A 109 7.24 39.29 -66.05
CA GLU A 109 8.21 39.94 -66.93
C GLU A 109 7.56 41.16 -67.61
N PRO A 110 8.22 42.34 -67.61
CA PRO A 110 7.73 43.50 -68.33
C PRO A 110 8.07 43.42 -69.82
N THR A 111 7.14 43.95 -70.62
CA THR A 111 7.12 44.02 -72.10
C THR A 111 8.20 44.94 -72.67
#